data_AF-A0A383TVJ6-F1
#
_entry.id   AF-A0A383TVJ6-F1
#
_cell.length_a   1.000
_cell.length_b   1.000
_cell.length_c   1.000
_cell.angle_alpha   90.00
_cell.angle_beta   90.00
_cell.angle_gamma   90.00
#
_symmetry.space_group_name_H-M   'P 1'
#
loop_
_entity.id
_entity.type
_entity.pdbx_description
1 polymer ?
#
loop_
_entity_poly.entity_id
_entity_poly.type
_entity_poly.pdbx_seq_one_letter_code
_entity_poly.pdbx_strand_id
1 'polypeptide(L)' 'MKKFSFFVSLFFLASLIFFIITLSFDKPLFSKENDLNWLGIGASVCGFLTAFIIYKFQSAKDNLEKNR' A
#
# COMPACT_ATOMS: atom_id res chain seq x y z
N MET A 1 4.37 -18.14 -1.16
CA MET A 1 4.37 -16.75 -1.66
C MET A 1 3.27 -15.88 -1.05
N LYS A 2 2.08 -16.42 -0.77
CA LYS A 2 0.95 -15.68 -0.17
C LYS A 2 1.29 -14.89 1.11
N LYS A 3 2.05 -15.50 2.03
CA LYS A 3 2.53 -14.82 3.25
C LYS A 3 3.40 -13.60 2.94
N PHE A 4 4.28 -13.69 1.94
CA PHE A 4 5.13 -12.59 1.51
C PHE A 4 4.31 -11.43 0.92
N SER A 5 3.38 -11.71 0.00
CA SER A 5 2.49 -10.67 -0.56
C SER A 5 1.66 -9.98 0.52
N PHE A 6 1.22 -10.71 1.55
CA PHE A 6 0.56 -10.13 2.72
C PHE A 6 1.49 -9.21 3.51
N PHE A 7 2.72 -9.64 3.84
CA PHE A 7 3.70 -8.79 4.51
C PHE A 7 4.04 -7.52 3.71
N VAL A 8 4.16 -7.64 2.39
CA VAL A 8 4.39 -6.48 1.51
C VAL A 8 3.21 -5.52 1.55
N SER A 9 1.96 -6.01 1.56
CA SER A 9 0.80 -5.13 1.74
C SER A 9 0.78 -4.43 3.09
N LEU A 10 1.17 -5.10 4.18
CA LEU A 10 1.31 -4.46 5.49
C LEU A 10 2.41 -3.39 5.51
N PHE A 11 3.52 -3.62 4.80
CA PHE A 11 4.59 -2.64 4.68
C PHE A 11 4.12 -1.36 3.97
N PHE A 12 3.41 -1.50 2.84
CA PHE A 12 2.85 -0.34 2.14
C PHE A 12 1.79 0.39 2.97
N LEU A 13 1.01 -0.32 3.78
CA LEU A 13 0.07 0.29 4.70
C LEU A 13 0.78 1.10 5.80
N ALA A 14 1.86 0.56 6.38
CA ALA A 14 2.68 1.29 7.35
C ALA A 14 3.33 2.54 6.74
N SER A 15 3.86 2.43 5.52
CA SER A 15 4.40 3.55 4.75
C SER A 15 3.34 4.64 4.52
N LEU A 16 2.11 4.24 4.16
CA LEU A 16 1.01 5.18 3.97
C LEU A 16 0.70 5.95 5.26
N ILE A 17 0.60 5.24 6.39
CA ILE A 17 0.37 5.86 7.70
C ILE A 17 1.50 6.84 8.04
N PHE A 18 2.75 6.44 7.80
CA PHE A 18 3.91 7.31 8.03
C PHE A 18 3.79 8.62 7.24
N PHE A 19 3.54 8.57 5.92
CA PHE A 19 3.45 9.78 5.11
C PHE A 19 2.27 10.68 5.49
N ILE A 20 1.14 10.10 5.91
CA ILE A 20 -0.01 10.86 6.42
C ILE A 20 0.34 11.58 7.72
N ILE A 21 1.01 10.92 8.66
CA ILE A 21 1.39 11.52 9.95
C ILE A 21 2.42 12.64 9.75
N THR A 22 3.30 12.52 8.76
CA THR A 22 4.31 13.54 8.46
C THR A 22 3.76 14.76 7.72
N LEU A 23 2.49 14.77 7.30
CA LEU A 23 1.90 15.95 6.65
C LEU A 23 1.94 17.15 7.60
N SER A 24 2.41 18.29 7.08
CA SER A 24 2.39 19.54 7.80
C SER A 24 1.01 20.18 7.66
N PHE A 25 0.19 20.04 8.71
CA PHE A 25 -1.16 20.64 8.78
C PHE A 25 -1.15 22.14 9.06
N ASP A 26 -0.01 22.69 9.51
CA ASP A 26 0.19 24.13 9.71
C ASP A 26 0.31 24.90 8.38
N LYS A 27 0.45 24.17 7.26
CA LYS A 27 0.52 24.71 5.90
C LYS A 27 -0.63 24.17 5.06
N PRO A 28 -0.98 24.83 3.94
CA PRO A 28 -1.97 24.28 3.01
C PRO A 28 -1.60 22.85 2.60
N LEU A 29 -2.61 21.98 2.51
CA LEU A 29 -2.41 20.57 2.19
C LEU A 29 -1.65 20.37 0.87
N PHE A 30 -1.92 21.17 -0.15
CA PHE A 30 -1.26 21.12 -1.47
C PHE A 30 -0.16 22.18 -1.62
N SER A 31 0.66 22.33 -0.59
CA SER A 31 1.84 23.21 -0.60
C SER A 31 3.09 22.42 -0.97
N LYS A 32 4.14 23.13 -1.44
CA LYS A 32 5.42 22.51 -1.84
C LYS A 32 6.06 21.68 -0.73
N GLU A 33 5.78 22.04 0.51
CA GLU A 33 6.29 21.35 1.70
C GLU A 33 5.65 19.99 1.93
N ASN A 34 4.45 19.77 1.38
CA ASN A 34 3.74 18.50 1.44
C ASN A 34 3.86 17.69 0.13
N ASP A 35 4.51 18.21 -0.93
CA ASP A 35 4.62 17.52 -2.23
C ASP A 35 5.26 16.13 -2.11
N LEU A 36 6.35 16.02 -1.34
CA LEU A 36 7.02 14.74 -1.09
C LEU A 36 6.12 13.76 -0.35
N ASN A 37 5.32 14.27 0.60
CA ASN A 37 4.40 13.44 1.36
C ASN A 37 3.26 12.94 0.49
N TRP A 38 2.70 13.79 -0.37
CA TRP A 38 1.69 13.38 -1.35
C TRP A 38 2.21 12.35 -2.35
N LEU A 39 3.44 12.51 -2.82
CA LEU A 39 4.10 11.52 -3.67
C LEU A 39 4.27 10.19 -2.92
N GLY A 40 4.69 10.24 -1.66
CA GLY A 40 4.80 9.06 -0.78
C GLY A 40 3.46 8.38 -0.51
N ILE A 41 2.40 9.15 -0.27
CA ILE A 41 1.01 8.66 -0.12
C ILE A 41 0.59 7.95 -1.40
N GLY A 42 0.74 8.59 -2.56
CA GLY A 42 0.39 8.02 -3.86
C GLY A 42 1.12 6.71 -4.14
N ALA A 43 2.44 6.69 -3.93
CA ALA A 43 3.26 5.49 -4.10
C ALA A 43 2.83 4.36 -3.14
N SER A 44 2.53 4.70 -1.89
CA SER A 44 2.09 3.72 -0.88
C SER A 44 0.72 3.13 -1.21
N VAL A 45 -0.22 3.94 -1.70
CA VAL A 45 -1.54 3.46 -2.16
C VAL A 45 -1.40 2.52 -3.35
N CYS A 46 -0.63 2.91 -4.37
CA CYS A 46 -0.38 2.07 -5.53
C CYS A 46 0.28 0.74 -5.14
N GLY A 47 1.33 0.79 -4.33
CA GLY A 47 2.03 -0.41 -3.85
C GLY A 47 1.14 -1.33 -3.03
N PHE A 48 0.31 -0.78 -2.15
CA PHE A 48 -0.69 -1.54 -1.38
C PHE A 48 -1.67 -2.27 -2.29
N LEU A 49 -2.26 -1.56 -3.26
CA LEU A 49 -3.23 -2.13 -4.20
C LEU A 49 -2.61 -3.27 -5.01
N THR A 50 -1.41 -3.07 -5.55
CA THR A 50 -0.71 -4.11 -6.30
C THR A 50 -0.43 -5.34 -5.43
N ALA A 51 0.10 -5.16 -4.22
CA ALA A 51 0.37 -6.27 -3.30
C ALA A 51 -0.90 -7.03 -2.89
N PHE A 52 -2.00 -6.29 -2.66
CA PHE A 52 -3.30 -6.85 -2.32
C PHE A 52 -3.92 -7.66 -3.46
N ILE A 53 -3.87 -7.15 -4.70
CA ILE A 53 -4.34 -7.86 -5.88
C ILE A 53 -3.56 -9.17 -6.07
N ILE A 54 -2.24 -9.12 -5.95
CA ILE A 54 -1.39 -10.32 -6.04
C ILE A 54 -1.75 -11.34 -4.96
N TYR A 55 -1.96 -10.88 -3.71
CA TYR A 55 -2.41 -11.75 -2.61
C TYR A 55 -3.75 -12.43 -2.93
N LYS A 56 -4.73 -11.66 -3.42
CA LYS A 56 -6.06 -12.19 -3.77
C LYS A 56 -5.98 -13.17 -4.93
N PHE A 57 -5.19 -12.87 -5.96
CA PHE A 57 -4.96 -13.74 -7.10
C PHE A 57 -4.36 -15.09 -6.66
N GLN A 58 -3.30 -15.06 -5.84
CA GLN A 58 -2.70 -16.27 -5.29
C GLN A 58 -3.71 -17.07 -4.46
N SER A 59 -4.51 -16.40 -3.62
CA SER A 59 -5.55 -17.08 -2.84
C SER A 59 -6.62 -17.74 -3.71
N ALA A 60 -7.02 -17.11 -4.82
CA ALA A 60 -7.99 -17.66 -5.75
C ALA A 60 -7.41 -18.88 -6.50
N LYS A 61 -6.16 -18.77 -6.94
CA LYS A 61 -5.42 -19.86 -7.57
C LYS A 61 -5.33 -21.08 -6.65
N ASP A 62 -4.92 -20.89 -5.39
CA ASP A 62 -4.82 -21.97 -4.39
C ASP A 62 -6.17 -22.69 -4.19
N ASN A 63 -7.28 -21.94 -4.19
CA ASN A 63 -8.62 -22.50 -4.03
C ASN A 63 -9.06 -23.31 -5.26
N LEU A 64 -8.68 -22.91 -6.47
CA LEU A 64 -8.99 -23.65 -7.68
C LEU A 64 -8.17 -24.93 -7.79
N GLU A 65 -6.89 -24.90 -7.43
CA GLU A 65 -6.02 -26.08 -7.42
C GLU A 65 -6.45 -27.09 -6.36
N LYS A 66 -6.95 -26.64 -5.21
CA LYS A 66 -7.45 -27.54 -4.15
C LYS A 66 -8.77 -28.25 -4.49
N ASN A 67 -9.57 -27.69 -5.41
CA ASN A 67 -10.84 -28.27 -5.86
C ASN A 67 -10.68 -29.15 -7.11
N ARG A 68 -9.44 -29.42 -7.55
CA ARG A 68 -9.10 -30.25 -8.71
C ARG A 68 -8.41 -31.53 -8.25
#